data_AF-C2FUW3-F1
#
_entry.id   AF-C2FUW3-F1
#
_cell.length_a   1.000
_cell.length_b   1.000
_cell.length_c   1.000
_cell.angle_alpha   90.00
_cell.angle_beta   90.00
_cell.angle_gamma   90.00
#
_symmetry.space_group_name_H-M   'P 1'
#
loop_
_entity.id
_entity.type
_entity.pdbx_description
1 polymer ?
#
loop_
_entity_poly.entity_id
_entity_poly.type
_entity_poly.pdbx_seq_one_letter_code
_entity_poly.pdbx_strand_id
1 'polypeptide(L)' 'MSRYNILSGPQEKYWICTDIDTGIFCEFQEQNFHYTHQFYLLEYSITPIEDLGDFAHKMIEWLKANHLEKLS' A
#
# COMPACT_ATOMS: atom_id res chain seq x y z
N MET A 1 5.41 -17.20 3.89
CA MET A 1 5.75 -16.08 2.98
C MET A 1 4.98 -14.86 3.48
N SER A 2 5.57 -13.66 3.45
CA SER A 2 4.84 -12.44 3.82
C SER A 2 3.77 -12.20 2.76
N ARG A 3 2.52 -11.98 3.18
CA ARG A 3 1.38 -11.66 2.31
C ARG A 3 1.59 -10.36 1.52
N TYR A 4 2.45 -9.48 2.03
CA TYR A 4 2.72 -8.17 1.45
C TYR A 4 4.19 -8.02 1.07
N ASN A 5 4.42 -7.37 -0.07
CA ASN A 5 5.73 -6.91 -0.54
C ASN A 5 5.75 -5.39 -0.62
N ILE A 6 6.90 -4.79 -0.30
CA ILE A 6 7.12 -3.34 -0.46
C ILE A 6 8.32 -3.09 -1.36
N LEU A 7 8.17 -2.20 -2.33
CA LEU A 7 9.22 -1.77 -3.25
C LEU A 7 9.35 -0.25 -3.19
N SER A 8 10.59 0.27 -3.18
CA SER A 8 10.86 1.69 -3.32
C SER A 8 10.80 2.10 -4.78
N GLY A 9 10.14 3.22 -5.07
CA GLY A 9 10.13 3.81 -6.41
C GLY A 9 11.50 4.35 -6.83
N PRO A 10 11.77 4.48 -8.15
CA PRO A 10 13.00 5.07 -8.69
C PRO A 10 13.17 6.56 -8.38
N GLN A 11 12.08 7.25 -8.00
CA GLN A 11 12.15 8.56 -7.36
C GLN A 11 11.89 8.29 -5.89
N GLU A 12 12.86 8.61 -5.02
CA GLU A 12 12.93 8.23 -3.59
C GLU A 12 11.73 8.63 -2.70
N LYS A 13 10.66 9.15 -3.30
CA LYS A 13 9.52 9.79 -2.64
C LYS A 13 8.24 8.97 -2.69
N TYR A 14 8.29 7.71 -3.10
CA TYR A 14 7.13 6.82 -3.02
C TYR A 14 7.51 5.35 -2.87
N TRP A 15 6.59 4.58 -2.29
CA TRP A 15 6.66 3.15 -2.11
C TRP A 15 5.44 2.48 -2.72
N ILE A 16 5.65 1.31 -3.30
CA ILE A 16 4.58 0.46 -3.81
C ILE A 16 4.45 -0.72 -2.86
N CYS A 17 3.28 -0.86 -2.24
CA CYS A 17 2.91 -2.05 -1.48
C CYS A 17 2.02 -2.95 -2.35
N THR A 18 2.31 -4.25 -2.35
CA THR A 18 1.57 -5.25 -3.12
C THR A 18 1.06 -6.34 -2.20
N ASP A 19 -0.24 -6.69 -2.31
CA ASP A 19 -0.80 -7.91 -1.73
C ASP A 19 -0.68 -9.00 -2.78
N ILE A 20 0.15 -10.00 -2.50
CA ILE A 20 0.52 -11.06 -3.45
C ILE A 20 -0.69 -11.95 -3.78
N ASP A 21 -1.61 -12.11 -2.84
CA ASP A 21 -2.76 -13.01 -2.99
C ASP A 21 -3.83 -12.40 -3.90
N THR A 22 -3.93 -11.06 -3.93
CA THR A 22 -4.95 -10.33 -4.69
C THR A 22 -4.42 -9.59 -5.91
N GLY A 23 -3.11 -9.37 -5.98
CA GLY A 23 -2.51 -8.55 -7.03
C GLY A 23 -2.88 -7.06 -6.91
N ILE A 24 -3.31 -6.62 -5.73
CA ILE A 24 -3.60 -5.21 -5.45
C ILE A 24 -2.28 -4.47 -5.24
N PHE A 25 -2.13 -3.31 -5.87
CA PHE A 25 -0.98 -2.41 -5.71
C PHE A 25 -1.45 -1.05 -5.17
N CYS A 26 -0.81 -0.62 -4.08
CA CYS A 26 -1.03 0.71 -3.49
C CYS A 26 0.27 1.52 -3.58
N GLU A 27 0.22 2.67 -4.25
CA GLU A 27 1.28 3.67 -4.20
C GLU A 27 1.11 4.59 -2.99
N PHE A 28 2.17 4.74 -2.21
CA PHE A 28 2.25 5.62 -1.06
C PHE A 28 3.36 6.64 -1.27
N GLN A 29 3.04 7.95 -1.23
CA GLN A 29 4.03 9.02 -1.40
C GLN A 29 4.56 9.51 -0.04
N GLU A 30 5.83 9.90 0.01
CA GLU A 30 6.63 10.25 1.21
C GLU A 30 6.24 11.58 1.89
N GLN A 31 5.06 12.13 1.62
CA GLN A 31 4.59 13.32 2.36
C GLN A 31 3.70 12.89 3.51
N ASN A 32 4.29 12.67 4.70
CA ASN A 32 3.61 12.45 5.98
C ASN A 32 2.40 11.52 5.88
N PHE A 33 2.56 10.21 6.04
CA PHE A 33 1.47 9.24 5.91
C PHE A 33 0.33 9.47 6.93
N HIS A 34 -0.59 10.38 6.65
CA HIS A 34 -1.85 10.56 7.38
C HIS A 34 -2.91 9.63 6.79
N TYR A 35 -3.83 9.13 7.63
CA TYR A 35 -4.99 8.31 7.24
C TYR A 35 -5.88 8.91 6.13
N THR A 36 -5.70 10.21 5.82
CA THR A 36 -6.38 10.97 4.78
C THR A 36 -5.63 11.01 3.44
N HIS A 37 -4.49 10.33 3.31
CA HIS A 37 -3.70 10.36 2.09
C HIS A 37 -4.38 9.62 0.95
N GLN A 38 -4.42 10.31 -0.19
CA GLN A 38 -4.84 9.74 -1.46
C GLN A 38 -3.80 8.72 -1.88
N PHE A 39 -4.19 7.45 -1.97
CA PHE A 39 -3.38 6.40 -2.58
C PHE A 39 -3.95 6.07 -3.96
N TYR A 40 -3.06 5.87 -4.92
CA TYR A 40 -3.45 5.37 -6.22
C TYR A 40 -3.50 3.85 -6.14
N LEU A 41 -4.72 3.33 -6.26
CA LEU A 41 -4.94 1.92 -6.47
C LEU A 41 -4.74 1.63 -7.95
N LEU A 42 -3.64 0.97 -8.29
CA LEU A 42 -3.40 0.50 -9.65
C LEU A 42 -3.92 -0.94 -9.73
N GLU A 43 -5.12 -1.09 -10.30
CA GLU A 43 -5.82 -2.37 -10.29
C GLU A 43 -5.49 -3.22 -11.53
N TYR A 44 -4.98 -4.43 -11.29
CA TYR A 44 -5.07 -5.58 -12.20
C TYR A 44 -5.96 -6.68 -11.57
N SER A 45 -6.77 -6.31 -10.58
CA SER A 45 -7.49 -7.20 -9.70
C SER A 45 -8.93 -7.40 -10.16
N ILE A 46 -9.48 -8.59 -9.92
CA ILE A 46 -10.91 -8.91 -10.10
C ILE A 46 -11.73 -8.58 -8.84
N THR A 47 -11.13 -7.86 -7.88
CA THR A 47 -11.69 -7.60 -6.57
C THR A 47 -12.82 -6.58 -6.67
N PRO A 48 -13.98 -6.81 -6.01
CA PRO A 48 -15.04 -5.82 -5.95
C PRO A 48 -14.54 -4.50 -5.38
N ILE A 49 -14.98 -3.38 -5.96
CA ILE A 49 -14.60 -2.03 -5.50
C ILE A 49 -14.90 -1.77 -4.02
N GLU A 50 -15.92 -2.45 -3.49
CA GLU A 50 -16.35 -2.38 -2.09
C GLU A 50 -15.30 -2.98 -1.13
N ASP A 51 -14.55 -3.99 -1.58
CA ASP A 51 -13.54 -4.67 -0.78
C ASP A 51 -12.16 -3.97 -0.85
N LEU A 52 -11.95 -3.13 -1.87
CA LEU A 52 -10.66 -2.43 -2.08
C LEU A 52 -10.29 -1.52 -0.90
N GLY A 53 -11.28 -0.89 -0.26
CA GLY A 53 -11.08 -0.08 0.95
C GLY A 53 -10.51 -0.91 2.12
N ASP A 54 -11.04 -2.12 2.32
CA ASP A 54 -10.58 -3.03 3.36
C ASP A 54 -9.18 -3.56 3.09
N PHE A 55 -8.84 -3.82 1.82
CA PHE A 55 -7.48 -4.21 1.43
C PHE A 55 -6.48 -3.09 1.67
N ALA A 56 -6.79 -1.87 1.24
CA ALA A 56 -5.95 -0.71 1.49
C ALA A 56 -5.76 -0.47 3.00
N HIS A 57 -6.82 -0.59 3.79
CA HIS A 57 -6.75 -0.49 5.25
C HIS A 57 -5.81 -1.54 5.86
N LYS A 58 -5.94 -2.81 5.48
CA LYS A 58 -5.06 -3.89 5.96
C LYS A 58 -3.60 -3.68 5.57
N MET A 59 -3.34 -3.18 4.35
CA MET A 59 -1.98 -2.82 3.92
C MET A 59 -1.40 -1.69 4.75
N ILE A 60 -2.17 -0.63 5.00
CA ILE A 60 -1.77 0.50 5.83
C ILE A 60 -1.38 0.02 7.24
N GLU A 61 -2.19 -0.82 7.86
CA GLU A 61 -1.92 -1.33 9.20
C GLU A 61 -0.68 -2.25 9.22
N TRP A 62 -0.49 -3.07 8.18
CA TRP A 62 0.73 -3.87 8.02
C TRP A 62 1.99 -3.00 7.87
N LEU A 63 1.92 -1.95 7.05
CA LEU A 63 3.03 -1.01 6.85
C LEU A 63 3.42 -0.31 8.16
N LYS A 64 2.45 0.12 8.98
CA LYS A 64 2.77 0.71 10.30
C LYS A 64 3.41 -0.28 11.25
N ALA A 65 2.96 -1.52 11.25
CA ALA A 65 3.48 -2.54 12.16
C ALA A 65 4.90 -3.00 11.81
N ASN A 66 5.28 -2.94 10.53
CA ASN A 66 6.52 -3.56 10.02
C ASN A 66 7.51 -2.59 9.37
N HIS A 67 7.05 -1.42 8.96
CA HIS A 67 7.78 -0.44 8.15
C HIS A 67 7.48 1.00 8.59
N LEU A 68 7.26 1.23 9.90
CA LEU A 68 6.96 2.55 10.43
C LEU A 68 8.01 3.59 10.05
N GLU A 69 9.28 3.17 9.98
CA GLU A 69 10.42 4.00 9.57
C GLU A 69 10.33 4.53 8.13
N LYS A 70 9.48 3.91 7.31
CA LYS A 70 9.20 4.35 5.94
C LYS A 70 7.94 5.19 5.85
N LEU A 71 7.22 5.40 6.96
CA LEU A 71 6.00 6.22 7.03
C LEU A 71 6.23 7.54 7.78
N SER A 72 7.39 7.69 8.42
CA SER A 72 7.85 8.81 9.25
C SER A 72 8.87 9.69 8.55
#